data_AF-A0A3M1IQ64-F1
#
_entry.id   AF-A0A3M1IQ64-F1
#
_cell.length_a   1.000
_cell.length_b   1.000
_cell.length_c   1.000
_cell.angle_alpha   90.00
_cell.angle_beta   90.00
_cell.angle_gamma   90.00
#
_symmetry.space_group_name_H-M   'P 1'
#
loop_
_entity.id
_entity.type
_entity.pdbx_description
1 polymer ?
#
loop_
_entity_poly.entity_id
_entity_poly.type
_entity_poly.pdbx_seq_one_letter_code
_entity_poly.pdbx_strand_id
1 'polypeptide(L)'
;MSYRYWTTEEEAYLRQHYGVKRVAEIMLVLNRSQRSVEKKADKLGLRSKYPGSPLYANGGEHAPRYYGEDHPLWREPGKPWESAGRVYYRRDADSKPELYARYLMEQAGHDLTNKVVRYRDGNPLNCEPDNLMVVTRAEHARMNYRSCKDIPLRRARSRMAQTGESLVDLILKGEFV
;
A
#
# COMPACT_ATOMS: atom_id res chain seq x y z
N MET A 1 -41.44 12.17 25.16
CA MET A 1 -40.54 12.66 24.08
C MET A 1 -41.37 12.79 22.80
N SER A 2 -41.46 14.01 22.24
CA SER A 2 -42.18 14.24 20.99
C SER A 2 -41.28 13.89 19.80
N TYR A 3 -41.68 12.93 18.96
CA TYR A 3 -40.95 12.53 17.77
C TYR A 3 -41.30 13.45 16.61
N ARG A 4 -40.36 14.29 16.18
CA ARG A 4 -40.54 15.18 15.02
C ARG A 4 -40.22 14.42 13.71
N TYR A 5 -41.27 14.04 12.98
CA TYR A 5 -41.15 13.40 11.66
C TYR A 5 -40.57 14.35 10.63
N TRP A 6 -39.87 13.80 9.63
CA TRP A 6 -39.35 14.55 8.48
C TRP A 6 -40.50 14.88 7.54
N THR A 7 -40.65 16.15 7.18
CA THR A 7 -41.59 16.56 6.13
C THR A 7 -40.97 16.36 4.76
N THR A 8 -41.82 16.28 3.73
CA THR A 8 -41.40 16.19 2.33
C THR A 8 -40.56 17.41 1.91
N GLU A 9 -40.89 18.60 2.41
CA GLU A 9 -40.14 19.84 2.19
C GLU A 9 -38.73 19.78 2.79
N GLU A 10 -38.59 19.31 4.03
CA GLU A 10 -37.28 19.16 4.68
C GLU A 10 -36.42 18.13 3.94
N GLU A 11 -37.00 17.03 3.46
CA GLU A 11 -36.28 16.07 2.64
C GLU A 11 -35.87 16.63 1.27
N ALA A 12 -36.73 17.42 0.62
CA ALA A 12 -36.43 18.05 -0.66
C ALA A 12 -35.27 19.06 -0.49
N TYR A 13 -35.32 19.88 0.55
CA TYR A 13 -34.22 20.80 0.91
C TYR A 13 -32.92 20.03 1.17
N LEU A 14 -32.99 18.89 1.87
CA LEU A 14 -31.83 18.06 2.12
C LEU A 14 -31.26 17.48 0.82
N ARG A 15 -32.08 16.96 -0.10
CA ARG A 15 -31.60 16.45 -1.41
C ARG A 15 -30.92 17.52 -2.24
N GLN A 16 -31.42 18.76 -2.19
CA GLN A 16 -30.89 19.86 -3.00
C GLN A 16 -29.58 20.44 -2.44
N HIS A 17 -29.40 20.46 -1.13
CA HIS A 17 -28.30 21.19 -0.50
C HIS A 17 -27.23 20.31 0.17
N TYR A 18 -27.50 19.02 0.41
CA TYR A 18 -26.55 18.11 1.04
C TYR A 18 -25.39 17.79 0.09
N GLY A 19 -24.15 18.14 0.49
CA GLY A 19 -22.95 18.06 -0.34
C GLY A 19 -22.56 19.37 -1.04
N VAL A 20 -23.48 20.33 -1.13
CA VAL A 20 -23.21 21.69 -1.65
C VAL A 20 -22.96 22.67 -0.51
N LYS A 21 -23.81 22.65 0.52
CA LYS A 21 -23.69 23.50 1.73
C LYS A 21 -23.03 22.73 2.87
N ARG A 22 -22.46 23.46 3.82
CA ARG A 22 -21.91 22.83 5.04
C ARG A 22 -23.06 22.29 5.88
N VAL A 23 -22.86 21.13 6.51
CA VAL A 23 -23.91 20.48 7.34
C VAL A 23 -24.42 21.43 8.44
N ALA A 24 -23.56 22.27 9.01
CA ALA A 24 -23.93 23.28 9.98
C ALA A 24 -24.98 24.30 9.46
N GLU A 25 -24.88 24.71 8.19
CA GLU A 25 -25.83 25.64 7.57
C GLU A 25 -27.18 24.96 7.35
N ILE A 26 -27.15 23.69 6.95
CA ILE A 26 -28.36 22.86 6.75
C ILE A 26 -29.09 22.64 8.08
N MET A 27 -28.35 22.44 9.17
CA MET A 27 -28.91 22.29 10.52
C MET A 27 -29.68 23.54 10.96
N LEU A 28 -29.13 24.73 10.70
CA LEU A 28 -29.75 26.00 11.05
C LEU A 28 -31.05 26.21 10.26
N VAL A 29 -31.04 25.93 8.96
CA VAL A 29 -32.23 26.12 8.11
C VAL A 29 -33.33 25.12 8.43
N LEU A 30 -33.00 23.85 8.66
CA LEU A 30 -34.00 22.83 9.00
C LEU A 30 -34.39 22.84 10.49
N ASN A 31 -33.69 23.61 11.31
CA ASN A 31 -33.77 23.60 12.77
C ASN A 31 -33.76 22.16 13.32
N ARG A 32 -32.76 21.38 12.90
CA ARG A 32 -32.53 19.99 13.29
C ARG A 32 -31.09 19.77 13.71
N SER A 33 -30.88 18.80 14.62
CA SER A 33 -29.54 18.43 15.05
C SER A 33 -28.74 17.77 13.94
N GLN A 34 -27.41 17.93 13.98
CA GLN A 34 -26.46 17.35 13.02
C GLN A 34 -26.72 15.86 12.79
N ARG A 35 -26.85 15.11 13.89
CA ARG A 35 -27.08 13.67 13.87
C ARG A 35 -28.39 13.28 13.20
N SER A 36 -29.44 14.10 13.32
CA SER A 36 -30.73 13.87 12.67
C SER A 36 -30.61 14.07 11.16
N VAL A 37 -29.91 15.12 10.74
CA VAL A 37 -29.63 15.44 9.33
C VAL A 37 -28.77 14.35 8.68
N GLU A 38 -27.67 13.94 9.32
CA GLU A 38 -26.78 12.88 8.83
C GLU A 38 -27.49 11.54 8.68
N LYS A 39 -28.26 11.11 9.70
CA LYS A 39 -29.01 9.84 9.64
C LYS A 39 -30.08 9.87 8.54
N LYS A 40 -30.71 11.01 8.31
CA LYS A 40 -31.69 11.13 7.24
C LYS A 40 -31.01 11.11 5.88
N ALA A 41 -29.89 11.82 5.71
CA ALA A 41 -29.10 11.78 4.51
C ALA A 41 -28.60 10.35 4.18
N ASP A 42 -28.18 9.59 5.19
CA ASP A 42 -27.84 8.16 5.05
C ASP A 42 -29.03 7.35 4.53
N LYS A 43 -30.19 7.51 5.17
CA LYS A 43 -31.42 6.79 4.77
C LYS A 43 -31.90 7.17 3.37
N LEU A 44 -31.63 8.40 2.94
CA LEU A 44 -31.95 8.89 1.59
C LEU A 44 -30.84 8.59 0.57
N GLY A 45 -29.75 7.92 0.96
CA GLY A 45 -28.62 7.62 0.08
C GLY A 45 -27.79 8.85 -0.34
N LEU A 46 -27.99 10.00 0.33
CA LEU A 46 -27.31 11.26 0.02
C LEU A 46 -25.88 11.32 0.56
N ARG A 47 -25.54 10.43 1.51
CA ARG A 47 -24.15 10.27 1.94
C ARG A 47 -23.46 9.27 1.00
N SER A 48 -22.69 9.79 0.06
CA SER A 48 -21.58 9.00 -0.46
C SER A 48 -20.62 8.74 0.69
N LYS A 49 -20.15 7.50 0.84
CA LYS A 49 -19.11 7.15 1.84
C LYS A 49 -17.83 7.99 1.65
N TYR A 50 -17.66 8.61 0.47
CA TYR A 50 -16.61 9.55 0.11
C TYR A 50 -17.16 10.66 -0.82
N PRO A 51 -17.24 11.93 -0.40
CA PRO A 51 -17.68 13.02 -1.27
C PRO A 51 -16.71 13.15 -2.46
N GLY A 52 -17.22 12.98 -3.68
CA GLY A 52 -16.48 13.13 -4.92
C GLY A 52 -15.96 11.85 -5.59
N SER A 53 -16.25 10.65 -5.09
CA SER A 53 -15.71 9.40 -5.67
C SER A 53 -16.66 8.73 -6.69
N PRO A 54 -16.24 8.53 -7.96
CA PRO A 54 -17.02 7.92 -9.06
C PRO A 54 -17.06 6.39 -8.99
N LEU A 55 -16.52 5.80 -7.93
CA LEU A 55 -16.34 4.37 -7.77
C LEU A 55 -17.62 3.53 -7.67
N TYR A 56 -18.77 4.14 -7.42
CA TYR A 56 -19.95 3.39 -6.97
C TYR A 56 -21.28 3.95 -7.49
N ALA A 57 -21.25 4.83 -8.49
CA ALA A 57 -22.47 5.34 -9.13
C ALA A 57 -23.13 4.31 -10.05
N ASN A 58 -22.33 3.40 -10.61
CA ASN A 58 -22.77 2.26 -11.41
C ASN A 58 -22.08 1.03 -10.84
N GLY A 59 -22.83 -0.04 -10.55
CA GLY A 59 -22.31 -1.23 -9.90
C GLY A 59 -21.00 -1.72 -10.52
N GLY A 60 -19.98 -1.88 -9.68
CA GLY A 60 -18.80 -2.71 -9.91
C GLY A 60 -18.06 -2.47 -11.20
N GLU A 61 -17.11 -1.53 -11.21
CA GLU A 61 -15.88 -1.66 -11.96
C GLU A 61 -14.87 -0.66 -11.37
N HIS A 62 -13.95 -1.20 -10.56
CA HIS A 62 -12.55 -0.80 -10.57
C HIS A 62 -12.29 0.72 -10.68
N ALA A 63 -12.15 1.48 -9.58
CA ALA A 63 -11.50 2.81 -9.68
C ALA A 63 -10.07 2.89 -9.12
N PRO A 64 -9.16 3.47 -9.92
CA PRO A 64 -7.77 3.82 -9.60
C PRO A 64 -7.56 4.93 -8.55
N ARG A 65 -8.56 5.32 -7.75
CA ARG A 65 -8.40 6.48 -6.85
C ARG A 65 -7.78 6.18 -5.49
N TYR A 66 -7.84 4.92 -5.04
CA TYR A 66 -7.24 4.49 -3.77
C TYR A 66 -5.84 3.93 -3.92
N TYR A 67 -5.52 3.47 -5.13
CA TYR A 67 -4.21 3.01 -5.51
C TYR A 67 -3.85 3.81 -6.75
N GLY A 68 -2.82 4.65 -6.69
CA GLY A 68 -2.49 5.61 -7.75
C GLY A 68 -2.39 4.99 -9.15
N GLU A 69 -2.20 5.84 -10.15
CA GLU A 69 -2.18 5.49 -11.59
C GLU A 69 -1.27 4.28 -11.90
N ASP A 70 -0.25 4.04 -11.07
CA ASP A 70 0.71 2.92 -11.15
C ASP A 70 0.34 1.64 -10.37
N HIS A 71 -0.92 1.41 -10.02
CA HIS A 71 -1.28 0.23 -9.22
C HIS A 71 -1.14 -1.11 -9.98
N PRO A 72 -0.53 -2.14 -9.38
CA PRO A 72 -0.30 -3.45 -10.01
C PRO A 72 -1.50 -4.13 -10.68
N LEU A 73 -2.73 -3.90 -10.19
CA LEU A 73 -3.92 -4.53 -10.77
C LEU A 73 -4.30 -3.97 -12.15
N TRP A 74 -3.80 -2.79 -12.52
CA TRP A 74 -4.04 -2.17 -13.83
C TRP A 74 -3.02 -2.58 -14.89
N ARG A 75 -1.98 -3.32 -14.50
CA ARG A 75 -0.92 -3.76 -15.42
C ARG A 75 -1.35 -5.01 -16.16
N GLU A 76 -1.04 -5.10 -17.45
CA GLU A 76 -1.40 -6.26 -18.27
C GLU A 76 -0.88 -7.57 -17.63
N PRO A 77 -1.76 -8.55 -17.37
CA PRO A 77 -1.33 -9.89 -16.99
C PRO A 77 -0.39 -10.47 -18.06
N GLY A 78 0.54 -11.33 -17.64
CA GLY A 78 1.50 -11.96 -18.55
C GLY A 78 2.73 -11.12 -18.91
N LYS A 79 2.81 -9.85 -18.49
CA LYS A 79 4.01 -9.03 -18.67
C LYS A 79 4.63 -8.64 -17.31
N PRO A 80 5.95 -8.77 -17.13
CA PRO A 80 6.60 -8.31 -15.92
C PRO A 80 6.71 -6.78 -15.90
N TRP A 81 6.76 -6.19 -14.71
CA TRP A 81 6.96 -4.74 -14.51
C TRP A 81 7.86 -4.45 -13.32
N GLU A 82 8.57 -3.33 -13.37
CA GLU A 82 9.34 -2.83 -12.25
C GLU A 82 8.46 -2.01 -11.29
N SER A 83 8.61 -2.25 -9.98
CA SER A 83 8.03 -1.40 -8.95
C SER A 83 8.85 -1.54 -7.66
N ALA A 84 9.08 -0.42 -6.97
CA ALA A 84 9.83 -0.39 -5.70
C ALA A 84 11.20 -1.12 -5.76
N GLY A 85 11.92 -1.01 -6.89
CA GLY A 85 13.23 -1.62 -7.10
C GLY A 85 13.21 -3.14 -7.24
N ARG A 86 12.08 -3.74 -7.66
CA ARG A 86 11.93 -5.17 -7.91
C ARG A 86 11.07 -5.40 -9.15
N VAL A 87 11.23 -6.57 -9.76
CA VAL A 87 10.40 -6.99 -10.89
C VAL A 87 9.27 -7.89 -10.40
N TYR A 88 8.05 -7.52 -10.75
CA TYR A 88 6.82 -8.23 -10.44
C TYR A 88 6.18 -8.81 -11.70
N TYR A 89 5.37 -9.84 -11.52
CA TYR A 89 4.64 -10.52 -12.57
C TYR A 89 3.28 -10.97 -12.05
N ARG A 90 2.28 -10.99 -12.93
CA ARG A 90 0.92 -11.46 -12.64
C ARG A 90 0.50 -12.44 -13.73
N ARG A 91 0.04 -13.64 -13.34
CA ARG A 91 -0.38 -14.70 -14.27
C ARG A 91 -1.66 -14.32 -15.00
N ASP A 92 -2.69 -13.96 -14.25
CA ASP A 92 -4.04 -13.68 -14.74
C ASP A 92 -4.58 -12.39 -14.10
N ALA A 93 -5.65 -11.81 -14.66
CA ALA A 93 -6.24 -10.57 -14.12
C ALA A 93 -6.63 -10.69 -12.64
N ASP A 94 -7.14 -11.86 -12.23
CA ASP A 94 -7.59 -12.15 -10.86
C ASP A 94 -6.45 -12.57 -9.91
N SER A 95 -5.30 -12.94 -10.47
CA SER A 95 -4.15 -13.39 -9.68
C SER A 95 -3.46 -12.23 -8.97
N LYS A 96 -2.96 -12.47 -7.76
CA LYS A 96 -2.15 -11.48 -7.06
C LYS A 96 -0.78 -11.34 -7.74
N PRO A 97 -0.18 -10.14 -7.75
CA PRO A 97 1.20 -9.96 -8.20
C PRO A 97 2.19 -10.76 -7.36
N GLU A 98 3.14 -11.41 -8.04
CA GLU A 98 4.25 -12.16 -7.44
C GLU A 98 5.58 -11.62 -7.95
N LEU A 99 6.70 -11.99 -7.32
CA LEU A 99 8.03 -11.62 -7.84
C LEU A 99 8.32 -12.39 -9.12
N TYR A 100 8.81 -11.70 -10.15
CA TYR A 100 9.08 -12.32 -11.44
C TYR A 100 10.17 -13.41 -11.36
N ALA A 101 11.21 -13.18 -10.56
CA ALA A 101 12.23 -14.18 -10.27
C ALA A 101 11.67 -15.48 -9.66
N ARG A 102 10.59 -15.37 -8.86
CA ARG A 102 9.90 -16.55 -8.32
C ARG A 102 9.20 -17.32 -9.44
N TYR A 103 8.45 -16.61 -10.28
CA TYR A 103 7.76 -17.19 -11.42
C TYR A 103 8.72 -17.94 -12.35
N LEU A 104 9.86 -17.34 -12.70
CA LEU A 104 10.87 -17.97 -13.57
C LEU A 104 11.41 -19.28 -12.97
N MET A 105 11.70 -19.31 -11.67
CA MET A 105 12.20 -20.51 -11.01
C MET A 105 11.14 -21.63 -10.94
N GLU A 106 9.87 -21.28 -10.77
CA GLU A 106 8.78 -22.25 -10.86
C GLU A 106 8.61 -22.80 -12.29
N GLN A 107 8.74 -21.96 -13.33
CA GLN A 107 8.72 -22.41 -14.73
C GLN A 107 9.93 -23.29 -15.08
N ALA A 108 11.09 -23.04 -14.46
CA ALA A 108 12.27 -23.89 -14.59
C ALA A 108 12.18 -25.23 -13.83
N GLY A 109 11.05 -25.51 -13.16
CA GLY A 109 10.79 -26.76 -12.46
C GLY A 109 11.38 -26.84 -11.05
N HIS A 110 11.82 -25.72 -10.48
CA HIS A 110 12.29 -25.71 -9.09
C HIS A 110 11.12 -25.72 -8.11
N ASP A 111 11.15 -26.65 -7.15
CA ASP A 111 10.25 -26.61 -5.99
C ASP A 111 10.64 -25.47 -5.06
N LEU A 112 9.79 -24.45 -4.94
CA LEU A 112 9.99 -23.28 -4.09
C LEU A 112 9.30 -23.39 -2.72
N THR A 113 8.79 -24.57 -2.35
CA THR A 113 8.20 -24.81 -1.02
C THR A 113 9.26 -24.61 0.05
N ASN A 114 9.03 -23.67 0.98
CA ASN A 114 9.98 -23.31 2.03
C ASN A 114 11.39 -22.89 1.55
N LYS A 115 11.51 -22.45 0.30
CA LYS A 115 12.75 -21.91 -0.28
C LYS A 115 12.54 -20.46 -0.72
N VAL A 116 13.64 -19.74 -0.87
CA VAL A 116 13.69 -18.32 -1.24
C VAL A 116 14.55 -18.20 -2.49
N VAL A 117 14.13 -17.37 -3.44
CA VAL A 117 14.95 -17.03 -4.60
C VAL A 117 15.85 -15.84 -4.25
N ARG A 118 17.14 -15.97 -4.54
CA ARG A 118 18.13 -14.89 -4.43
C ARG A 118 18.73 -14.57 -5.79
N TYR A 119 19.29 -13.36 -5.86
CA TYR A 119 20.05 -12.82 -6.98
C TYR A 119 21.52 -12.94 -6.64
N ARG A 120 22.33 -13.58 -7.50
CA ARG A 120 23.77 -13.79 -7.26
C ARG A 120 24.54 -12.48 -7.26
N ASP A 121 24.15 -11.57 -8.15
CA ASP A 121 24.69 -10.21 -8.25
C ASP A 121 24.15 -9.23 -7.17
N GLY A 122 23.13 -9.65 -6.42
CA GLY A 122 22.45 -8.80 -5.43
C GLY A 122 21.52 -7.72 -6.02
N ASN A 123 21.33 -7.69 -7.35
CA ASN A 123 20.45 -6.75 -8.03
C ASN A 123 19.06 -7.37 -8.28
N PRO A 124 17.99 -6.92 -7.59
CA PRO A 124 16.65 -7.49 -7.76
C PRO A 124 15.97 -7.16 -9.09
N LEU A 125 16.59 -6.36 -9.95
CA LEU A 125 16.13 -6.06 -11.30
C LEU A 125 16.65 -7.07 -12.33
N ASN A 126 17.78 -7.74 -12.04
CA ASN A 126 18.36 -8.73 -12.93
C ASN A 126 17.73 -10.11 -12.73
N CYS A 127 16.66 -10.38 -13.50
CA CYS A 127 15.93 -11.66 -13.44
C CYS A 127 16.42 -12.70 -14.45
N GLU A 128 17.67 -12.64 -14.92
CA GLU A 128 18.23 -13.70 -15.77
C GLU A 128 18.26 -15.04 -15.03
N PRO A 129 17.85 -16.17 -15.66
CA PRO A 129 17.80 -17.48 -15.01
C PRO A 129 19.12 -17.88 -14.32
N ASP A 130 20.26 -17.54 -14.91
CA ASP A 130 21.59 -17.86 -14.39
C ASP A 130 21.97 -17.02 -13.14
N ASN A 131 21.46 -15.79 -13.05
CA ASN A 131 21.65 -14.91 -11.90
C ASN A 131 20.77 -15.31 -10.71
N LEU A 132 19.74 -16.13 -10.93
CA LEU A 132 18.82 -16.55 -9.89
C LEU A 132 19.32 -17.85 -9.24
N MET A 133 19.13 -17.94 -7.93
CA MET A 133 19.42 -19.17 -7.17
C MET A 133 18.35 -19.43 -6.12
N VAL A 134 18.03 -20.70 -5.92
CA VAL A 134 17.08 -21.14 -4.90
C VAL A 134 17.86 -21.56 -3.67
N VAL A 135 17.53 -20.97 -2.52
CA VAL A 135 18.15 -21.29 -1.23
C VAL A 135 17.08 -21.68 -0.22
N THR A 136 17.41 -22.55 0.73
CA THR A 136 16.50 -22.84 1.83
C THR A 136 16.36 -21.64 2.76
N ARG A 137 15.26 -21.54 3.51
CA ARG A 137 15.09 -20.47 4.52
C ARG A 137 16.21 -20.47 5.56
N ALA A 138 16.73 -21.63 5.94
CA ALA A 138 17.85 -21.76 6.88
C ALA A 138 19.16 -21.21 6.31
N GLU A 139 19.48 -21.53 5.05
CA GLU A 139 20.64 -20.96 4.35
C GLU A 139 20.50 -19.46 4.15
N HIS A 140 19.33 -19.01 3.72
CA HIS A 140 19.02 -17.59 3.57
C HIS A 140 19.22 -16.82 4.89
N ALA A 141 18.76 -17.38 6.01
CA ALA A 141 18.98 -16.81 7.34
C ALA A 141 20.46 -16.75 7.69
N ARG A 142 21.23 -17.83 7.46
CA ARG A 142 22.69 -17.85 7.67
C ARG A 142 23.43 -16.81 6.82
N MET A 143 23.02 -16.64 5.56
CA MET A 143 23.60 -15.66 4.63
C MET A 143 23.33 -14.23 5.12
N ASN A 144 22.10 -13.91 5.54
CA ASN A 144 21.78 -12.58 6.09
C ASN A 144 22.46 -12.33 7.45
N TYR A 145 22.62 -13.38 8.27
CA TYR A 145 23.32 -13.30 9.55
C TYR A 145 24.81 -12.92 9.39
N ARG A 146 25.47 -13.32 8.29
CA ARG A 146 26.85 -12.89 8.02
C ARG A 146 26.97 -11.40 7.68
N SER A 147 25.97 -10.79 7.03
CA SER A 147 25.95 -9.31 6.82
C SER A 147 25.76 -8.52 8.12
N CYS A 148 25.17 -9.14 9.14
CA CYS A 148 25.00 -8.52 10.46
C CYS A 148 26.32 -8.42 11.24
N LYS A 149 27.42 -9.07 10.80
CA LYS A 149 28.73 -8.94 11.45
C LYS A 149 29.43 -7.59 11.18
N ASP A 150 28.87 -6.74 10.32
CA ASP A 150 29.15 -5.30 10.28
C ASP A 150 28.51 -4.53 11.47
N ILE A 151 28.46 -5.18 12.65
CA ILE A 151 28.09 -4.57 13.94
C ILE A 151 28.83 -3.24 14.17
N PRO A 152 30.13 -3.10 13.82
CA PRO A 152 30.86 -1.84 14.00
C PRO A 152 30.26 -0.70 13.17
N LEU A 153 29.89 -0.94 11.90
CA LEU A 153 29.32 0.10 11.02
C LEU A 153 27.91 0.53 11.46
N ARG A 154 27.10 -0.39 11.97
CA ARG A 154 25.75 -0.05 12.47
C ARG A 154 25.81 0.77 13.75
N ARG A 155 26.72 0.45 14.68
CA ARG A 155 26.97 1.24 15.90
C ARG A 155 27.59 2.59 15.56
N ALA A 156 28.55 2.63 14.64
CA ALA A 156 29.15 3.87 14.16
C ALA A 156 28.10 4.79 13.54
N ARG A 157 27.23 4.31 12.64
CA ARG A 157 26.13 5.12 12.06
C ARG A 157 25.15 5.67 13.10
N SER A 158 24.80 4.88 14.11
CA SER A 158 23.97 5.36 15.22
C SER A 158 24.67 6.44 16.04
N ARG A 159 26.01 6.33 16.21
CA ARG A 159 26.82 7.30 16.96
C ARG A 159 27.03 8.58 16.16
N MET A 160 27.34 8.49 14.87
CA MET A 160 27.39 9.63 13.94
C MET A 160 26.09 10.44 13.97
N ALA A 161 24.93 9.78 14.05
CA ALA A 161 23.63 10.44 14.14
C ALA A 161 23.39 11.15 15.49
N GLN A 162 24.08 10.74 16.56
CA GLN A 162 23.95 11.32 17.91
C GLN A 162 25.00 12.41 18.18
N THR A 163 26.22 12.23 17.68
CA THR A 163 27.37 13.13 17.95
C THR A 163 27.70 14.06 16.79
N GLY A 164 27.22 13.77 15.57
CA GLY A 164 27.54 14.51 14.36
C GLY A 164 28.94 14.23 13.79
N GLU A 165 29.69 13.29 14.38
CA GLU A 165 31.04 12.93 13.95
C GLU A 165 31.05 12.11 12.65
N SER A 166 32.16 12.16 11.90
CA SER A 166 32.29 11.37 10.69
C SER A 166 32.70 9.92 10.98
N LEU A 167 32.41 9.01 10.05
CA LEU A 167 32.77 7.59 10.20
C LEU A 167 34.30 7.40 10.33
N VAL A 168 35.07 8.25 9.64
CA VAL A 168 36.54 8.21 9.65
C VAL A 168 37.07 8.57 11.05
N ASP A 169 36.49 9.58 11.69
CA ASP A 169 36.90 10.02 13.04
C ASP A 169 36.63 8.95 14.10
N LEU A 170 35.49 8.25 13.99
CA LEU A 170 35.13 7.17 14.91
C LEU A 170 36.04 5.94 14.77
N ILE A 171 36.49 5.64 13.54
CA ILE A 171 37.43 4.55 13.26
C ILE A 171 38.83 4.91 13.78
N LEU A 172 39.28 6.16 13.58
CA LEU A 172 40.58 6.64 14.07
C LEU A 172 40.67 6.65 15.61
N LYS A 173 39.54 6.81 16.30
CA LYS A 173 39.44 6.71 17.77
C LYS A 173 39.45 5.26 18.30
N GLY A 174 39.48 4.26 17.41
CA GLY A 174 39.58 2.84 17.78
C GLY A 174 38.33 2.25 18.43
N GLU A 175 37.17 2.91 18.32
CA GLU A 175 35.94 2.49 19.00
C GLU A 175 35.20 1.32 18.33
N PHE A 176 35.59 0.98 17.10
CA PHE A 176 34.92 0.02 16.23
C PHE A 176 35.95 -0.83 15.48
N VAL A 177 36.38 -1.92 16.11
CA VAL A 177 37.19 -3.03 15.53
C VAL A 177 36.38 -4.32 15.56
#